data_AF-A0A3B9ST63-F1
#
_entry.id   AF-A0A3B9ST63-F1
#
_cell.length_a   1.000
_cell.length_b   1.000
_cell.length_c   1.000
_cell.angle_alpha   90.00
_cell.angle_beta   90.00
_cell.angle_gamma   90.00
#
_symmetry.space_group_name_H-M   'P 1'
#
loop_
_entity.id
_entity.type
_entity.pdbx_description
1 polymer ?
#
loop_
_entity_poly.entity_id
_entity_poly.type
_entity_poly.pdbx_seq_one_letter_code
_entity_poly.pdbx_strand_id
1 'polypeptide(L)'
;MYFFWVKVAKCNYCGSRVRLFPNYELSRRNHINIVLCPKCSQIIETVGYDSKTLCPECGQIFDPRKGVASKGIFYCYECGKEQRILGAVNENGGHLDEELYGLEGYCNLCGRFFKRVDSDDLALLEKAKEAFNKRKDELLISHQKIPTEGRSDPRPVNHGYTHFKDLFNERQLLCLSNLLEDILKIQDINIRELMLVAFSDCLDSNNMFCKYEIEWHKISLFFGLHAYHPIERPTENNVWGTEYGRGTFTKCFEKVRRAKLFCKKPYERLSTSDHKRFSKHTGDECIEGSLVQSFAELRKTDRAALLRCDTAEDLFFIPDKSVDAVITDPPYFDNIQYSELADFFYTWLRLGLKDLYPWFTPELSNRPHEIVQNEKMGKTIEFFNEGLKKVLNECHRVLKDEGLLIFTFHHNKLWAWEGIGKILLDAGFYISATPIVRSEGKSGFHSSKGNIRYDCILVCRKRPSTWVNDNWVSLKELILKDTVSWTKHTLESGMLITEVDIFTILMGKTIEYYTKAFPGLKCHNEPITLAEALHEMKDFSAYISERAHPEQLMLRKYYNKKAEQIALFIKESKERYEVKKLIRRND
;
A
#
# COMPACT_ATOMS: atom_id res chain seq x y z
N MET A 1 10.83 -8.41 -22.74
CA MET A 1 10.03 -7.62 -21.77
C MET A 1 10.05 -8.29 -20.42
N TYR A 2 9.56 -9.53 -20.32
CA TYR A 2 9.61 -10.33 -19.10
C TYR A 2 10.25 -11.68 -19.37
N PHE A 3 10.89 -12.23 -18.35
CA PHE A 3 11.51 -13.55 -18.36
C PHE A 3 10.82 -14.39 -17.27
N PHE A 4 10.34 -15.57 -17.64
CA PHE A 4 9.55 -16.42 -16.77
C PHE A 4 10.39 -17.55 -16.21
N TRP A 5 10.45 -17.62 -14.89
CA TRP A 5 11.20 -18.59 -14.13
C TRP A 5 10.27 -19.48 -13.33
N VAL A 6 10.73 -20.68 -13.01
CA VAL A 6 10.04 -21.60 -12.11
C VAL A 6 11.03 -22.15 -11.08
N LYS A 7 10.62 -22.21 -9.82
CA LYS A 7 11.39 -22.88 -8.77
C LYS A 7 11.36 -24.39 -8.97
N VAL A 8 12.47 -25.05 -8.69
CA VAL A 8 12.65 -26.49 -8.90
C VAL A 8 13.01 -27.15 -7.57
N ALA A 9 12.19 -28.10 -7.15
CA ALA A 9 12.44 -28.90 -5.95
C ALA A 9 12.97 -30.29 -6.32
N LYS A 10 13.89 -30.82 -5.52
CA LYS A 10 14.26 -32.24 -5.61
C LYS A 10 13.26 -33.07 -4.81
N CYS A 11 12.74 -34.15 -5.38
CA CYS A 11 11.86 -35.08 -4.69
C CYS A 11 12.66 -35.97 -3.74
N ASN A 12 12.29 -36.04 -2.47
CA ASN A 12 13.00 -36.80 -1.44
C ASN A 12 12.78 -38.30 -1.54
N TYR A 13 11.78 -38.73 -2.31
CA TYR A 13 11.43 -40.13 -2.48
C TYR A 13 12.11 -40.77 -3.68
N CYS A 14 12.16 -40.07 -4.82
CA CYS A 14 12.71 -40.62 -6.07
C CYS A 14 13.87 -39.79 -6.67
N GLY A 15 14.25 -38.68 -6.05
CA GLY A 15 15.34 -37.82 -6.50
C GLY A 15 15.05 -36.98 -7.74
N SER A 16 13.85 -37.06 -8.32
CA SER A 16 13.48 -36.31 -9.51
C SER A 16 13.43 -34.79 -9.26
N ARG A 17 13.78 -34.01 -10.28
CA ARG A 17 13.65 -32.54 -10.26
C ARG A 17 12.22 -32.17 -10.67
N VAL A 18 11.49 -31.49 -9.78
CA VAL A 18 10.09 -31.13 -9.96
C VAL A 18 9.97 -29.61 -10.12
N ARG A 19 9.56 -29.16 -11.30
CA ARG A 19 9.26 -27.75 -11.58
C ARG A 19 7.94 -27.37 -10.92
N LEU A 20 7.97 -26.41 -9.99
CA LEU A 20 6.86 -26.07 -9.10
C LEU A 20 5.79 -25.18 -9.77
N PHE A 21 5.28 -25.59 -10.92
CA PHE A 21 4.23 -24.84 -11.62
C PHE A 21 2.92 -24.87 -10.82
N PRO A 22 2.33 -23.71 -10.44
CA PRO A 22 0.99 -23.67 -9.86
C PRO A 22 -0.11 -23.84 -10.91
N ASN A 23 0.19 -23.46 -12.14
CA ASN A 23 -0.56 -23.71 -13.36
C ASN A 23 0.37 -23.47 -14.55
N TYR A 24 -0.11 -23.81 -15.74
CA TYR A 24 0.60 -23.69 -17.00
C TYR A 24 0.06 -22.56 -17.89
N GLU A 25 -0.80 -21.67 -17.36
CA GLU A 25 -1.27 -20.49 -18.08
C GLU A 25 -0.26 -19.33 -17.98
N LEU A 26 0.13 -18.76 -19.12
CA LEU A 26 1.01 -17.59 -19.21
C LEU A 26 0.24 -16.31 -19.50
N SER A 27 -0.79 -16.36 -20.32
CA SER A 27 -1.60 -15.19 -20.70
C SER A 27 -3.04 -15.57 -21.01
N ARG A 28 -3.99 -14.69 -20.69
CA ARG A 28 -5.41 -14.80 -21.08
C ARG A 28 -5.91 -13.46 -21.64
N ARG A 29 -6.27 -13.40 -22.93
CA ARG A 29 -6.75 -12.18 -23.59
C ARG A 29 -7.69 -12.48 -24.74
N ASN A 30 -8.86 -11.83 -24.81
CA ASN A 30 -9.73 -11.84 -26.00
C ASN A 30 -9.99 -13.25 -26.58
N HIS A 31 -10.33 -14.22 -25.72
CA HIS A 31 -10.52 -15.63 -26.09
C HIS A 31 -9.28 -16.37 -26.61
N ILE A 32 -8.09 -15.77 -26.50
CA ILE A 32 -6.80 -16.40 -26.76
C ILE A 32 -6.11 -16.64 -25.42
N ASN A 33 -5.66 -17.86 -25.20
CA ASN A 33 -4.84 -18.22 -24.06
C ASN A 33 -3.44 -18.61 -24.56
N ILE A 34 -2.43 -18.25 -23.79
CA ILE A 34 -1.07 -18.72 -23.99
C ILE A 34 -0.76 -19.68 -22.85
N VAL A 35 -0.40 -20.91 -23.19
CA VAL A 35 -0.16 -21.99 -22.21
C VAL A 35 1.19 -22.65 -22.46
N LEU A 36 1.75 -23.24 -21.41
CA LEU A 36 3.04 -23.93 -21.41
C LEU A 36 2.84 -25.45 -21.35
N CYS A 37 3.47 -26.21 -22.22
CA CYS A 37 3.47 -27.66 -22.09
C CYS A 37 4.29 -28.09 -20.86
N PRO A 38 3.75 -28.90 -19.93
CA PRO A 38 4.45 -29.35 -18.73
C PRO A 38 5.65 -30.27 -19.02
N LYS A 39 5.68 -30.89 -20.21
CA LYS A 39 6.71 -31.86 -20.60
C LYS A 39 7.88 -31.17 -21.31
N CYS A 40 7.64 -30.60 -22.50
CA CYS A 40 8.68 -30.01 -23.35
C CYS A 40 8.80 -28.48 -23.25
N SER A 41 8.06 -27.84 -22.34
CA SER A 41 8.03 -26.36 -22.17
C SER A 41 7.59 -25.59 -23.42
N GLN A 42 6.99 -26.25 -24.42
CA GLN A 42 6.51 -25.56 -25.61
C GLN A 42 5.42 -24.57 -25.24
N ILE A 43 5.52 -23.35 -25.75
CA ILE A 43 4.48 -22.34 -25.62
C ILE A 43 3.46 -22.52 -26.75
N ILE A 44 2.20 -22.60 -26.37
CA ILE A 44 1.09 -22.94 -27.25
C ILE A 44 0.04 -21.85 -27.12
N GLU A 45 -0.44 -21.37 -28.25
CA GLU A 45 -1.62 -20.51 -28.33
C GLU A 45 -2.88 -21.37 -28.49
N THR A 46 -3.89 -21.15 -27.66
CA THR A 46 -5.17 -21.86 -27.71
C THR A 46 -6.34 -20.88 -27.79
N VAL A 47 -7.42 -21.30 -28.45
CA VAL A 47 -8.69 -20.57 -28.44
C VAL A 47 -9.44 -20.92 -27.17
N GLY A 48 -9.36 -20.05 -26.17
CA GLY A 48 -9.99 -20.22 -24.88
C GLY A 48 -9.35 -21.30 -24.01
N TYR A 49 -10.07 -21.66 -22.96
CA TYR A 49 -9.64 -22.70 -22.02
C TYR A 49 -10.09 -24.06 -22.50
N ASP A 50 -9.15 -25.01 -22.53
CA ASP A 50 -9.41 -26.42 -22.78
C ASP A 50 -8.67 -27.27 -21.73
N SER A 51 -9.43 -28.07 -20.98
CA SER A 51 -8.90 -28.98 -19.95
C SER A 51 -8.12 -30.17 -20.52
N LYS A 52 -8.18 -30.38 -21.84
CA LYS A 52 -7.46 -31.43 -22.57
C LYS A 52 -6.61 -30.82 -23.69
N THR A 53 -5.82 -29.79 -23.35
CA THR A 53 -4.90 -29.17 -24.30
C THR A 53 -3.85 -30.18 -24.78
N LEU A 54 -3.73 -30.36 -26.10
CA LEU A 54 -2.72 -31.20 -26.74
C LEU A 54 -1.48 -30.36 -27.11
N CYS A 55 -0.30 -30.79 -26.67
CA CYS A 55 0.96 -30.22 -27.12
C CYS A 55 1.28 -30.70 -28.55
N PRO A 56 1.44 -29.79 -29.53
CA PRO A 56 1.70 -30.16 -30.92
C PRO A 56 3.10 -30.75 -31.13
N GLU A 57 4.05 -30.50 -30.21
CA GLU A 57 5.44 -30.91 -30.36
C GLU A 57 5.73 -32.27 -29.72
N CYS A 58 5.25 -32.52 -28.50
CA CYS A 58 5.53 -33.76 -27.77
C CYS A 58 4.32 -34.67 -27.55
N GLY A 59 3.13 -34.28 -28.03
CA GLY A 59 1.90 -35.07 -27.94
C GLY A 59 1.28 -35.14 -26.54
N GLN A 60 1.83 -34.43 -25.54
CA GLN A 60 1.30 -34.44 -24.18
C GLN A 60 -0.08 -33.80 -24.12
N ILE A 61 -1.04 -34.49 -23.50
CA ILE A 61 -2.35 -33.93 -23.14
C ILE A 61 -2.30 -33.47 -21.68
N PHE A 62 -2.76 -32.26 -21.38
CA PHE A 62 -2.74 -31.69 -20.04
C PHE A 62 -3.84 -30.65 -19.82
N ASP A 63 -4.13 -30.36 -18.56
CA ASP A 63 -5.01 -29.27 -18.14
C ASP A 63 -4.14 -28.05 -17.77
N PRO A 64 -4.23 -26.93 -18.52
CA PRO A 64 -3.42 -25.74 -18.25
C PRO A 64 -3.61 -25.14 -16.86
N ARG A 65 -4.71 -25.43 -16.17
CA ARG A 65 -5.01 -24.88 -14.84
C ARG A 65 -4.63 -25.81 -13.69
N LYS A 66 -4.19 -27.04 -13.97
CA LYS A 66 -3.75 -28.00 -12.96
C LYS A 66 -2.24 -28.10 -12.91
N GLY A 67 -1.63 -27.23 -12.11
CA GLY A 67 -0.22 -27.35 -11.77
C GLY A 67 0.08 -28.46 -10.75
N VAL A 68 1.35 -28.56 -10.38
CA VAL A 68 1.85 -29.52 -9.38
C VAL A 68 2.12 -28.90 -8.02
N ALA A 69 2.10 -27.56 -7.90
CA ALA A 69 2.38 -26.84 -6.66
C ALA A 69 1.21 -25.93 -6.25
N SER A 70 0.86 -25.92 -4.96
CA SER A 70 -0.16 -25.01 -4.44
C SER A 70 -0.06 -24.94 -2.92
N LYS A 71 -0.33 -23.77 -2.33
CA LYS A 71 -0.45 -23.60 -0.86
C LYS A 71 0.73 -24.18 -0.06
N GLY A 72 1.96 -24.04 -0.54
CA GLY A 72 3.16 -24.51 0.16
C GLY A 72 3.44 -26.01 0.05
N ILE A 73 2.69 -26.75 -0.76
CA ILE A 73 2.94 -28.17 -1.07
C ILE A 73 3.16 -28.37 -2.58
N PHE A 74 3.79 -29.49 -2.94
CA PHE A 74 3.93 -29.93 -4.31
C PHE A 74 3.80 -31.45 -4.46
N TYR A 75 3.37 -31.89 -5.64
CA TYR A 75 3.27 -33.31 -6.01
C TYR A 75 4.36 -33.66 -7.02
N CYS A 76 5.09 -34.74 -6.75
CA CYS A 76 6.04 -35.27 -7.72
C CYS A 76 5.30 -35.98 -8.86
N TYR A 77 5.49 -35.55 -10.10
CA TYR A 77 4.85 -36.18 -11.26
C TYR A 77 5.43 -37.56 -11.63
N GLU A 78 6.60 -37.94 -11.08
CA GLU A 78 7.22 -39.26 -11.30
C GLU A 78 6.71 -40.32 -10.31
N CYS A 79 6.63 -39.99 -9.01
CA CYS A 79 6.26 -40.97 -7.98
C CYS A 79 4.91 -40.68 -7.28
N GLY A 80 4.24 -39.57 -7.62
CA GLY A 80 2.94 -39.17 -7.06
C GLY A 80 2.97 -38.68 -5.62
N LYS A 81 4.14 -38.63 -4.96
CA LYS A 81 4.24 -38.24 -3.54
C LYS A 81 4.07 -36.74 -3.33
N GLU A 82 3.26 -36.40 -2.32
CA GLU A 82 3.07 -35.04 -1.80
C GLU A 82 4.21 -34.66 -0.86
N GLN A 83 4.72 -33.44 -0.99
CA GLN A 83 5.82 -32.90 -0.21
C GLN A 83 5.58 -31.42 0.12
N ARG A 84 6.15 -30.94 1.24
CA ARG A 84 6.14 -29.51 1.59
C ARG A 84 7.28 -28.79 0.88
N ILE A 85 7.00 -27.61 0.32
CA ILE A 85 8.01 -26.77 -0.33
C ILE A 85 9.12 -26.40 0.66
N LEU A 86 8.77 -26.00 1.88
CA LEU A 86 9.76 -25.69 2.93
C LEU A 86 10.64 -26.89 3.32
N GLY A 87 10.15 -28.12 3.17
CA GLY A 87 10.97 -29.32 3.36
C GLY A 87 12.07 -29.39 2.29
N ALA A 88 11.67 -29.29 1.02
CA ALA A 88 12.60 -29.31 -0.11
C ALA A 88 13.60 -28.14 -0.10
N VAL A 89 13.19 -26.97 0.38
CA VAL A 89 14.08 -25.81 0.62
C VAL A 89 15.22 -26.21 1.58
N ASN A 90 14.87 -26.79 2.74
CA ASN A 90 15.85 -27.17 3.75
C ASN A 90 16.81 -28.26 3.25
N GLU A 91 16.30 -29.25 2.52
CA GLU A 91 17.12 -30.33 1.97
C GLU A 91 18.03 -29.87 0.82
N ASN A 92 17.68 -28.77 0.13
CA ASN A 92 18.52 -28.16 -0.90
C ASN A 92 19.55 -27.16 -0.32
N GLY A 93 19.83 -27.21 0.99
CA GLY A 93 20.80 -26.33 1.63
C GLY A 93 20.29 -24.90 1.86
N GLY A 94 18.97 -24.69 1.77
CA GLY A 94 18.32 -23.44 2.14
C GLY A 94 17.57 -22.75 0.99
N HIS A 95 17.92 -22.97 -0.27
CA HIS A 95 17.29 -22.26 -1.40
C HIS A 95 16.92 -23.24 -2.52
N LEU A 96 15.82 -23.03 -3.25
CA LEU A 96 15.46 -23.89 -4.39
C LEU A 96 16.12 -23.41 -5.68
N ASP A 97 16.49 -24.34 -6.57
CA ASP A 97 16.98 -23.95 -7.90
C ASP A 97 15.88 -23.22 -8.69
N GLU A 98 16.28 -22.39 -9.65
CA GLU A 98 15.37 -21.66 -10.53
C GLU A 98 15.71 -21.92 -11.99
N GLU A 99 14.69 -22.19 -12.81
CA GLU A 99 14.83 -22.52 -14.23
C GLU A 99 14.08 -21.49 -15.08
N LEU A 100 14.79 -20.87 -16.03
CA LEU A 100 14.20 -19.99 -17.04
C LEU A 100 13.51 -20.86 -18.10
N TYR A 101 12.19 -20.71 -18.24
CA TYR A 101 11.40 -21.59 -19.12
C TYR A 101 10.73 -20.86 -20.30
N GLY A 102 10.54 -19.54 -20.21
CA GLY A 102 9.88 -18.77 -21.25
C GLY A 102 10.17 -17.28 -21.15
N LEU A 103 9.83 -16.55 -22.20
CA LEU A 103 9.92 -15.09 -22.23
C LEU A 103 8.72 -14.47 -22.92
N GLU A 104 8.40 -13.24 -22.51
CA GLU A 104 7.53 -12.33 -23.25
C GLU A 104 8.39 -11.23 -23.88
N GLY A 105 8.29 -11.09 -25.20
CA GLY A 105 9.00 -10.09 -25.99
C GLY A 105 8.06 -9.10 -26.67
N TYR A 106 8.67 -8.03 -27.19
CA TYR A 106 8.02 -7.10 -28.11
C TYR A 106 8.93 -6.87 -29.31
N CYS A 107 8.34 -6.90 -30.50
CA CYS A 107 8.98 -6.58 -31.77
C CYS A 107 8.14 -5.52 -32.49
N ASN A 108 8.80 -4.52 -33.09
CA ASN A 108 8.11 -3.47 -33.85
C ASN A 108 7.29 -4.03 -35.04
N LEU A 109 7.69 -5.18 -35.56
CA LEU A 109 7.00 -5.85 -36.67
C LEU A 109 5.93 -6.85 -36.18
N CYS A 110 6.27 -7.66 -35.17
CA CYS A 110 5.41 -8.78 -34.74
C CYS A 110 4.48 -8.42 -33.56
N GLY A 111 4.67 -7.27 -32.91
CA GLY A 111 3.98 -6.92 -31.67
C GLY A 111 4.49 -7.72 -30.46
N ARG A 112 3.61 -7.95 -29.48
CA ARG A 112 3.92 -8.76 -28.28
C ARG A 112 3.90 -10.24 -28.64
N PHE A 113 4.87 -11.00 -28.16
CA PHE A 113 4.95 -12.44 -28.40
C PHE A 113 5.44 -13.19 -27.16
N PHE A 114 5.13 -14.47 -27.10
CA PHE A 114 5.66 -15.40 -26.10
C PHE A 114 6.53 -16.44 -26.82
N LYS A 115 7.66 -16.79 -26.21
CA LYS A 115 8.61 -17.74 -26.77
C LYS A 115 9.15 -18.67 -25.67
N ARG A 116 9.30 -19.95 -26.01
CA ARG A 116 10.06 -20.92 -25.20
C ARG A 116 11.54 -20.55 -25.25
N VAL A 117 12.22 -20.63 -24.12
CA VAL A 117 13.67 -20.39 -24.02
C VAL A 117 14.44 -21.32 -24.96
N ASP A 118 15.39 -20.76 -25.70
CA ASP A 118 16.31 -21.52 -26.55
C ASP A 118 17.78 -21.33 -26.15
N SER A 119 18.70 -21.91 -26.93
CA SER A 119 20.14 -21.85 -26.69
C SER A 119 20.69 -20.43 -26.70
N ASP A 120 20.13 -19.53 -27.52
CA ASP A 120 20.60 -18.15 -27.62
C ASP A 120 20.20 -17.36 -26.38
N ASP A 121 18.97 -17.57 -25.89
CA ASP A 121 18.49 -16.97 -24.64
C ASP A 121 19.35 -17.42 -23.44
N LEU A 122 19.69 -18.71 -23.38
CA LEU A 122 20.56 -19.27 -22.34
C LEU A 122 21.99 -18.74 -22.44
N ALA A 123 22.55 -18.63 -23.65
CA ALA A 123 23.88 -18.06 -23.86
C ALA A 123 23.96 -16.59 -23.40
N LEU A 124 22.92 -15.80 -23.64
CA LEU A 124 22.82 -14.42 -23.15
C LEU A 124 22.72 -14.35 -21.62
N LEU A 125 21.98 -15.28 -21.00
CA LEU A 125 21.90 -15.38 -19.54
C LEU A 125 23.27 -15.74 -18.93
N GLU A 126 23.97 -16.72 -19.50
CA GLU A 126 25.31 -17.12 -19.02
C GLU A 126 26.32 -15.99 -19.20
N LYS A 127 26.28 -15.26 -20.32
CA LYS A 127 27.10 -14.06 -20.52
C LYS A 127 26.86 -13.00 -19.43
N ALA A 128 25.60 -12.81 -19.02
CA ALA A 128 25.27 -11.89 -17.93
C ALA A 128 25.81 -12.38 -16.58
N LYS A 129 25.71 -13.69 -16.28
CA LYS A 129 26.30 -14.29 -15.08
C LYS A 129 27.82 -14.18 -15.05
N GLU A 130 28.49 -14.42 -16.18
CA GLU A 130 29.93 -14.23 -16.29
C GLU A 130 30.33 -12.78 -16.03
N ALA A 131 29.60 -11.81 -16.60
CA ALA A 131 29.83 -10.40 -16.38
C ALA A 131 29.60 -9.99 -14.92
N PHE A 132 28.56 -10.53 -14.28
CA PHE A 132 28.32 -10.37 -12.85
C PHE A 132 29.49 -10.92 -12.04
N ASN A 133 29.87 -12.19 -12.27
CA ASN A 133 30.93 -12.86 -11.51
C ASN A 133 32.29 -12.17 -11.63
N LYS A 134 32.60 -11.58 -12.79
CA LYS A 134 33.83 -10.80 -13.00
C LYS A 134 33.88 -9.51 -12.19
N ARG A 135 32.74 -8.90 -11.88
CA ARG A 135 32.64 -7.60 -11.20
C ARG A 135 32.02 -7.68 -9.81
N LYS A 136 31.59 -8.84 -9.35
CA LYS A 136 30.71 -9.01 -8.17
C LYS A 136 31.19 -8.30 -6.91
N ASP A 137 32.50 -8.17 -6.72
CA ASP A 137 33.11 -7.54 -5.54
C ASP A 137 33.19 -6.00 -5.67
N GLU A 138 33.02 -5.47 -6.88
CA GLU A 138 32.99 -4.04 -7.21
C GLU A 138 31.58 -3.48 -7.40
N LEU A 139 30.58 -4.36 -7.63
CA LEU A 139 29.20 -3.95 -7.88
C LEU A 139 28.58 -3.29 -6.63
N LEU A 140 27.84 -2.20 -6.85
CA LEU A 140 27.01 -1.55 -5.85
C LEU A 140 25.73 -2.35 -5.59
N ILE A 141 25.85 -3.39 -4.75
CA ILE A 141 24.73 -4.24 -4.34
C ILE A 141 24.58 -4.29 -2.81
N SER A 142 23.37 -4.59 -2.33
CA SER A 142 23.11 -4.71 -0.89
C SER A 142 23.62 -6.04 -0.32
N HIS A 143 24.74 -5.98 0.39
CA HIS A 143 25.29 -7.11 1.17
C HIS A 143 24.70 -7.19 2.58
N GLN A 144 23.68 -6.39 2.90
CA GLN A 144 23.08 -6.38 4.22
C GLN A 144 22.33 -7.70 4.49
N LYS A 145 22.55 -8.29 5.67
CA LYS A 145 21.81 -9.47 6.13
C LYS A 145 20.36 -9.12 6.39
N ILE A 146 19.46 -10.04 6.06
CA ILE A 146 18.05 -9.96 6.44
C ILE A 146 17.96 -10.29 7.94
N PRO A 147 17.42 -9.39 8.79
CA PRO A 147 17.29 -9.64 10.22
C PRO A 147 16.43 -10.87 10.51
N THR A 148 16.82 -11.67 11.50
CA THR A 148 16.01 -12.79 12.02
C THR A 148 15.39 -12.47 13.38
N GLU A 149 16.15 -11.79 14.23
CA GLU A 149 15.71 -11.34 15.55
C GLU A 149 14.66 -10.23 15.43
N GLY A 150 13.58 -10.32 16.22
CA GLY A 150 12.51 -9.32 16.25
C GLY A 150 11.61 -9.24 15.00
N ARG A 151 12.02 -9.89 13.89
CA ARG A 151 11.31 -9.82 12.60
C ARG A 151 9.95 -10.51 12.63
N SER A 152 8.91 -9.80 12.21
CA SER A 152 7.55 -10.33 12.11
C SER A 152 7.40 -11.37 11.00
N ASP A 153 8.01 -11.12 9.83
CA ASP A 153 7.90 -11.97 8.64
C ASP A 153 9.13 -12.86 8.43
N PRO A 154 9.07 -14.15 8.83
CA PRO A 154 10.21 -15.06 8.72
C PRO A 154 10.36 -15.69 7.33
N ARG A 155 9.39 -15.48 6.41
CA ARG A 155 9.34 -16.19 5.12
C ARG A 155 10.62 -16.10 4.30
N PRO A 156 11.27 -14.93 4.09
CA PRO A 156 12.48 -14.88 3.28
C PRO A 156 13.57 -15.78 3.87
N VAL A 157 13.83 -15.72 5.17
CA VAL A 157 14.88 -16.54 5.80
C VAL A 157 14.49 -18.02 5.85
N ASN A 158 13.21 -18.35 6.08
CA ASN A 158 12.70 -19.72 6.01
C ASN A 158 12.82 -20.34 4.60
N HIS A 159 12.92 -19.50 3.56
CA HIS A 159 13.18 -19.90 2.19
C HIS A 159 14.65 -19.71 1.77
N GLY A 160 15.55 -19.53 2.76
CA GLY A 160 17.00 -19.40 2.64
C GLY A 160 17.53 -18.13 2.00
N TYR A 161 16.69 -17.10 1.88
CA TYR A 161 17.16 -15.77 1.56
C TYR A 161 17.75 -15.14 2.84
N THR A 162 19.07 -14.97 2.86
CA THR A 162 19.82 -14.55 4.06
C THR A 162 20.30 -13.11 3.96
N HIS A 163 20.45 -12.58 2.75
CA HIS A 163 20.84 -11.21 2.45
C HIS A 163 19.85 -10.58 1.46
N PHE A 164 19.72 -9.26 1.45
CA PHE A 164 18.79 -8.58 0.54
C PHE A 164 19.12 -8.79 -0.95
N LYS A 165 20.41 -8.94 -1.30
CA LYS A 165 20.82 -9.34 -2.67
C LYS A 165 20.28 -10.70 -3.11
N ASP A 166 19.98 -11.61 -2.19
CA ASP A 166 19.50 -12.96 -2.51
C ASP A 166 18.09 -12.91 -3.13
N LEU A 167 17.38 -11.79 -2.99
CA LEU A 167 16.05 -11.58 -3.56
C LEU A 167 16.07 -11.28 -5.07
N PHE A 168 17.26 -11.24 -5.67
CA PHE A 168 17.51 -10.90 -7.07
C PHE A 168 18.37 -11.98 -7.72
N ASN A 169 18.25 -12.15 -9.05
CA ASN A 169 19.21 -12.95 -9.80
C ASN A 169 20.43 -12.11 -10.23
N GLU A 170 21.50 -12.77 -10.67
CA GLU A 170 22.77 -12.13 -11.04
C GLU A 170 22.62 -11.11 -12.17
N ARG A 171 21.74 -11.39 -13.14
CA ARG A 171 21.47 -10.47 -14.26
C ARG A 171 20.79 -9.20 -13.78
N GLN A 172 19.82 -9.30 -12.86
CA GLN A 172 19.17 -8.16 -12.23
C GLN A 172 20.17 -7.35 -11.40
N LEU A 173 20.98 -8.01 -10.56
CA LEU A 173 22.00 -7.36 -9.73
C LEU A 173 23.01 -6.57 -10.59
N LEU A 174 23.49 -7.17 -11.68
CA LEU A 174 24.40 -6.50 -12.62
C LEU A 174 23.75 -5.25 -13.24
N CYS A 175 22.50 -5.36 -13.70
CA CYS A 175 21.81 -4.24 -14.33
C CYS A 175 21.51 -3.11 -13.33
N LEU A 176 21.02 -3.44 -12.14
CA LEU A 176 20.69 -2.48 -11.09
C LEU A 176 21.95 -1.80 -10.54
N SER A 177 23.05 -2.53 -10.36
CA SER A 177 24.34 -1.94 -9.96
C SER A 177 24.84 -0.93 -10.99
N ASN A 178 24.88 -1.31 -12.28
CA ASN A 178 25.33 -0.40 -13.34
C ASN A 178 24.46 0.87 -13.40
N LEU A 179 23.14 0.70 -13.28
CA LEU A 179 22.21 1.83 -13.23
C LEU A 179 22.48 2.74 -12.03
N LEU A 180 22.68 2.16 -10.83
CA LEU A 180 22.99 2.93 -9.63
C LEU A 180 24.34 3.66 -9.76
N GLU A 181 25.39 2.99 -10.25
CA GLU A 181 26.70 3.60 -10.53
C GLU A 181 26.57 4.83 -11.43
N ASP A 182 25.78 4.74 -12.50
CA ASP A 182 25.56 5.87 -13.42
C ASP A 182 24.72 6.99 -12.79
N ILE A 183 23.71 6.65 -11.99
CA ILE A 183 22.96 7.64 -11.21
C ILE A 183 23.89 8.41 -10.27
N LEU A 184 24.81 7.73 -9.58
CA LEU A 184 25.71 8.37 -8.62
C LEU A 184 26.74 9.29 -9.25
N LYS A 185 27.06 9.12 -10.54
CA LYS A 185 27.94 10.02 -11.32
C LYS A 185 27.28 11.38 -11.63
N ILE A 186 25.96 11.50 -11.50
CA ILE A 186 25.25 12.77 -11.72
C ILE A 186 25.72 13.80 -10.70
N GLN A 187 26.23 14.93 -11.20
CA GLN A 187 26.82 15.99 -10.37
C GLN A 187 25.76 16.82 -9.62
N ASP A 188 24.62 17.08 -10.26
CA ASP A 188 23.51 17.77 -9.61
C ASP A 188 22.83 16.85 -8.61
N ILE A 189 22.96 17.18 -7.32
CA ILE A 189 22.44 16.39 -6.20
C ILE A 189 20.92 16.24 -6.27
N ASN A 190 20.18 17.29 -6.66
CA ASN A 190 18.72 17.22 -6.75
C ASN A 190 18.28 16.26 -7.86
N ILE A 191 18.94 16.32 -9.02
CA ILE A 191 18.65 15.41 -10.13
C ILE A 191 19.02 13.98 -9.72
N ARG A 192 20.19 13.79 -9.11
CA ARG A 192 20.65 12.49 -8.63
C ARG A 192 19.65 11.88 -7.65
N GLU A 193 19.16 12.64 -6.68
CA GLU A 193 18.19 12.15 -5.70
C GLU A 193 16.83 11.82 -6.32
N LEU A 194 16.35 12.62 -7.28
CA LEU A 194 15.14 12.27 -8.04
C LEU A 194 15.32 10.98 -8.86
N MET A 195 16.51 10.75 -9.40
CA MET A 195 16.86 9.48 -10.04
C MET A 195 16.92 8.32 -9.05
N LEU A 196 17.44 8.54 -7.84
CA LEU A 196 17.43 7.55 -6.76
C LEU A 196 16.00 7.20 -6.30
N VAL A 197 15.07 8.17 -6.27
CA VAL A 197 13.65 7.90 -6.04
C VAL A 197 13.07 7.00 -7.13
N ALA A 198 13.38 7.27 -8.40
CA ALA A 198 12.95 6.42 -9.52
C ALA A 198 13.57 5.01 -9.44
N PHE A 199 14.85 4.93 -9.04
CA PHE A 199 15.55 3.67 -8.82
C PHE A 199 14.90 2.86 -7.70
N SER A 200 14.61 3.49 -6.55
CA SER A 200 13.92 2.84 -5.43
C SER A 200 12.56 2.27 -5.84
N ASP A 201 11.73 3.05 -6.56
CA ASP A 201 10.41 2.59 -7.05
C ASP A 201 10.54 1.41 -8.03
N CYS A 202 11.63 1.33 -8.80
CA CYS A 202 11.81 0.25 -9.77
C CYS A 202 12.18 -1.09 -9.11
N LEU A 203 12.86 -1.09 -7.95
CA LEU A 203 13.27 -2.30 -7.23
C LEU A 203 12.08 -3.21 -6.89
N ASP A 204 10.92 -2.63 -6.58
CA ASP A 204 9.69 -3.36 -6.21
C ASP A 204 9.15 -4.25 -7.35
N SER A 205 9.60 -4.02 -8.58
CA SER A 205 9.22 -4.82 -9.76
C SER A 205 10.38 -5.50 -10.47
N ASN A 206 11.61 -5.37 -9.94
CA ASN A 206 12.82 -5.91 -10.54
C ASN A 206 13.54 -6.82 -9.54
N ASN A 207 12.85 -7.86 -9.07
CA ASN A 207 13.37 -8.88 -8.16
C ASN A 207 12.71 -10.24 -8.47
N MET A 208 13.15 -11.32 -7.80
CA MET A 208 12.67 -12.69 -8.03
C MET A 208 11.43 -13.06 -7.20
N PHE A 209 10.79 -12.08 -6.56
CA PHE A 209 9.53 -12.25 -5.82
C PHE A 209 8.32 -11.67 -6.56
N CYS A 210 8.53 -11.13 -7.75
CA CYS A 210 7.48 -10.54 -8.57
C CYS A 210 6.76 -11.58 -9.45
N LYS A 211 5.43 -11.57 -9.42
CA LYS A 211 4.57 -12.51 -10.18
C LYS A 211 4.04 -11.87 -11.47
N TYR A 212 3.92 -12.63 -12.55
CA TYR A 212 3.18 -12.18 -13.73
C TYR A 212 1.66 -12.34 -13.58
N GLU A 213 0.92 -11.27 -13.86
CA GLU A 213 -0.54 -11.27 -13.86
C GLU A 213 -1.10 -11.66 -15.23
N ILE A 214 -1.56 -12.90 -15.33
CA ILE A 214 -2.01 -13.57 -16.56
C ILE A 214 -3.12 -12.80 -17.29
N GLU A 215 -4.03 -12.14 -16.57
CA GLU A 215 -5.16 -11.39 -17.15
C GLU A 215 -4.81 -9.92 -17.46
N TRP A 216 -3.84 -9.37 -16.73
CA TRP A 216 -3.46 -7.96 -16.83
C TRP A 216 -2.25 -7.73 -17.74
N HIS A 217 -1.61 -8.81 -18.15
CA HIS A 217 -0.42 -8.88 -19.01
C HIS A 217 0.71 -7.97 -18.55
N LYS A 218 0.98 -8.00 -17.24
CA LYS A 218 2.02 -7.21 -16.58
C LYS A 218 2.48 -7.90 -15.31
N ILE A 219 3.70 -7.63 -14.91
CA ILE A 219 4.23 -8.06 -13.62
C ILE A 219 3.49 -7.39 -12.45
N SER A 220 3.35 -8.06 -11.30
CA SER A 220 2.89 -7.52 -10.02
C SER A 220 4.07 -7.11 -9.16
N LEU A 221 3.88 -6.05 -8.37
CA LEU A 221 4.90 -5.56 -7.45
C LEU A 221 5.10 -6.57 -6.32
N PHE A 222 6.33 -6.65 -5.81
CA PHE A 222 6.72 -7.54 -4.74
C PHE A 222 5.88 -7.28 -3.48
N PHE A 223 5.80 -6.02 -3.03
CA PHE A 223 5.04 -5.67 -1.83
C PHE A 223 3.54 -5.42 -2.06
N GLY A 224 2.96 -5.92 -3.16
CA GLY A 224 1.52 -5.85 -3.41
C GLY A 224 0.65 -6.57 -2.36
N LEU A 225 1.26 -7.42 -1.52
CA LEU A 225 0.62 -8.11 -0.38
C LEU A 225 1.20 -7.68 0.98
N HIS A 226 1.99 -6.60 1.05
CA HIS A 226 2.66 -6.11 2.27
C HIS A 226 3.48 -7.18 3.01
N ALA A 227 4.22 -7.99 2.25
CA ALA A 227 4.81 -9.24 2.71
C ALA A 227 6.00 -9.66 1.87
N TYR A 228 7.00 -10.31 2.46
CA TYR A 228 8.08 -10.99 1.72
C TYR A 228 7.60 -12.38 1.25
N HIS A 229 6.58 -12.40 0.39
CA HIS A 229 5.94 -13.63 -0.05
C HIS A 229 6.73 -14.29 -1.20
N PRO A 230 7.42 -15.43 -0.97
CA PRO A 230 8.15 -16.12 -2.04
C PRO A 230 7.14 -16.72 -3.02
N ILE A 231 7.44 -16.60 -4.30
CA ILE A 231 6.60 -17.12 -5.38
C ILE A 231 7.26 -18.30 -6.07
N GLU A 232 6.47 -19.28 -6.49
CA GLU A 232 6.97 -20.48 -7.18
C GLU A 232 7.30 -20.22 -8.65
N ARG A 233 6.71 -19.16 -9.24
CA ARG A 233 6.92 -18.77 -10.64
C ARG A 233 7.41 -17.31 -10.75
N PRO A 234 8.68 -17.03 -10.39
CA PRO A 234 9.25 -15.71 -10.53
C PRO A 234 9.13 -15.16 -11.94
N THR A 235 8.84 -13.88 -12.03
CA THR A 235 8.86 -13.13 -13.28
C THR A 235 9.91 -12.06 -13.15
N GLU A 236 10.98 -12.20 -13.92
CA GLU A 236 12.00 -11.17 -14.00
C GLU A 236 11.57 -10.12 -15.02
N ASN A 237 11.68 -8.86 -14.62
CA ASN A 237 11.37 -7.69 -15.43
C ASN A 237 12.62 -7.15 -16.15
N ASN A 238 12.40 -6.34 -17.18
CA ASN A 238 13.47 -5.59 -17.83
C ASN A 238 13.75 -4.31 -17.04
N VAL A 239 14.94 -4.21 -16.44
CA VAL A 239 15.35 -3.06 -15.62
C VAL A 239 15.27 -1.74 -16.40
N TRP A 240 15.76 -1.70 -17.63
CA TRP A 240 15.89 -0.46 -18.42
C TRP A 240 14.53 0.05 -18.89
N GLY A 241 13.77 -0.79 -19.57
CA GLY A 241 12.49 -0.42 -20.19
C GLY A 241 12.24 -1.13 -21.51
N THR A 242 10.96 -1.26 -21.82
CA THR A 242 10.45 -1.73 -23.11
C THR A 242 9.22 -0.90 -23.50
N GLU A 243 8.71 -1.08 -24.72
CA GLU A 243 7.49 -0.42 -25.22
C GLU A 243 6.34 -0.56 -24.21
N TYR A 244 6.04 -1.81 -23.85
CA TYR A 244 5.06 -2.18 -22.83
C TYR A 244 5.74 -2.57 -21.52
N GLY A 245 4.91 -2.79 -20.49
CA GLY A 245 5.34 -3.25 -19.17
C GLY A 245 5.22 -2.19 -18.09
N ARG A 246 5.46 -2.59 -16.83
CA ARG A 246 5.38 -1.70 -15.66
C ARG A 246 6.63 -1.82 -14.79
N GLY A 247 6.96 -0.74 -14.08
CA GLY A 247 8.00 -0.73 -13.05
C GLY A 247 9.45 -0.81 -13.55
N THR A 248 9.68 -0.72 -14.86
CA THR A 248 11.04 -0.53 -15.39
C THR A 248 11.55 0.87 -14.99
N PHE A 249 12.86 1.07 -14.94
CA PHE A 249 13.46 2.34 -14.55
C PHE A 249 12.94 3.50 -15.40
N THR A 250 12.85 3.34 -16.73
CA THR A 250 12.28 4.37 -17.61
C THR A 250 10.85 4.75 -17.21
N LYS A 251 9.99 3.78 -16.85
CA LYS A 251 8.60 4.07 -16.44
C LYS A 251 8.54 4.74 -15.06
N CYS A 252 9.42 4.36 -14.14
CA CYS A 252 9.57 4.99 -12.82
C CYS A 252 10.12 6.43 -12.93
N PHE A 253 11.12 6.65 -13.78
CA PHE A 253 11.62 7.99 -14.11
C PHE A 253 10.51 8.88 -14.67
N GLU A 254 9.73 8.39 -15.65
CA GLU A 254 8.60 9.15 -16.20
C GLU A 254 7.53 9.47 -15.15
N LYS A 255 7.32 8.59 -14.16
CA LYS A 255 6.43 8.85 -13.02
C LYS A 255 6.98 10.01 -12.17
N VAL A 256 8.26 10.01 -11.82
CA VAL A 256 8.92 11.11 -11.09
C VAL A 256 8.88 12.41 -11.89
N ARG A 257 9.17 12.36 -13.19
CA ARG A 257 9.13 13.52 -14.10
C ARG A 257 7.73 14.13 -14.14
N ARG A 258 6.68 13.32 -14.30
CA ARG A 258 5.28 13.79 -14.26
C ARG A 258 4.91 14.41 -12.91
N ALA A 259 5.40 13.85 -11.81
CA ALA A 259 5.19 14.44 -10.48
C ALA A 259 5.85 15.83 -10.38
N LYS A 260 7.09 16.01 -10.86
CA LYS A 260 7.73 17.33 -10.89
C LYS A 260 7.06 18.32 -11.83
N LEU A 261 6.56 17.86 -12.98
CA LEU A 261 5.76 18.70 -13.88
C LEU A 261 4.44 19.13 -13.22
N PHE A 262 3.79 18.22 -12.48
CA PHE A 262 2.62 18.56 -11.67
C PHE A 262 2.96 19.60 -10.60
N CYS A 263 4.10 19.46 -9.90
CA CYS A 263 4.53 20.46 -8.92
C CYS A 263 4.70 21.85 -9.56
N LYS A 264 5.20 21.93 -10.79
CA LYS A 264 5.40 23.21 -11.51
C LYS A 264 4.10 23.84 -12.03
N LYS A 265 3.09 23.02 -12.31
CA LYS A 265 1.81 23.49 -12.82
C LYS A 265 0.65 22.60 -12.31
N PRO A 266 0.33 22.70 -11.01
CA PRO A 266 -0.67 21.87 -10.40
C PRO A 266 -2.04 22.06 -11.06
N TYR A 267 -2.84 21.01 -10.97
CA TYR A 267 -4.20 21.00 -11.48
C TYR A 267 -5.11 20.16 -10.60
N GLU A 268 -6.36 20.55 -10.52
CA GLU A 268 -7.41 19.76 -9.91
C GLU A 268 -8.15 18.95 -10.98
N ARG A 269 -8.67 17.78 -10.58
CA ARG A 269 -9.51 16.95 -11.45
C ARG A 269 -10.97 17.23 -11.14
N LEU A 270 -11.64 17.90 -12.05
CA LEU A 270 -13.05 18.28 -11.92
C LEU A 270 -13.92 17.46 -12.88
N SER A 271 -15.21 17.41 -12.57
CA SER A 271 -16.26 16.81 -13.39
C SER A 271 -17.19 17.93 -13.86
N THR A 272 -17.54 17.94 -15.13
CA THR A 272 -18.62 18.78 -15.67
C THR A 272 -19.99 18.23 -15.27
N SER A 273 -21.06 18.99 -15.48
CA SER A 273 -22.44 18.51 -15.29
C SER A 273 -22.80 17.33 -16.20
N ASP A 274 -22.15 17.18 -17.37
CA ASP A 274 -22.24 16.00 -18.25
C ASP A 274 -21.26 14.87 -17.86
N HIS A 275 -20.66 14.95 -16.66
CA HIS A 275 -19.77 13.95 -16.07
C HIS A 275 -18.49 13.65 -16.88
N LYS A 276 -18.01 14.63 -17.66
CA LYS A 276 -16.69 14.56 -18.30
C LYS A 276 -15.64 15.08 -17.33
N ARG A 277 -14.60 14.27 -17.14
CA ARG A 277 -13.46 14.64 -16.28
C ARG A 277 -12.49 15.51 -17.06
N PHE A 278 -12.13 16.65 -16.50
CA PHE A 278 -11.10 17.52 -17.04
C PHE A 278 -10.14 17.97 -15.94
N SER A 279 -8.98 18.46 -16.36
CA SER A 279 -7.99 19.04 -15.45
C SER A 279 -8.13 20.56 -15.49
N LYS A 280 -8.31 21.19 -14.33
CA LYS A 280 -8.32 22.65 -14.18
C LYS A 280 -7.03 23.06 -13.46
N HIS A 281 -6.17 23.79 -14.15
CA HIS A 281 -4.94 24.32 -13.54
C HIS A 281 -5.28 25.36 -12.48
N THR A 282 -4.51 25.39 -11.39
CA THR A 282 -4.74 26.29 -10.24
C THR A 282 -4.11 27.68 -10.44
N GLY A 283 -3.91 28.10 -11.70
CA GLY A 283 -3.31 29.38 -12.05
C GLY A 283 -1.79 29.35 -11.91
N ASP A 284 -1.25 30.29 -11.12
CA ASP A 284 0.18 30.51 -10.92
C ASP A 284 0.75 29.77 -9.69
N GLU A 285 -0.04 28.91 -9.05
CA GLU A 285 0.44 28.08 -7.94
C GLU A 285 1.58 27.16 -8.38
N CYS A 286 2.54 26.93 -7.48
CA CYS A 286 3.60 25.96 -7.66
C CYS A 286 3.90 25.27 -6.34
N ILE A 287 4.11 23.96 -6.39
CA ILE A 287 4.49 23.13 -5.24
C ILE A 287 6.02 23.11 -5.18
N GLU A 288 6.59 24.19 -4.65
CA GLU A 288 8.01 24.34 -4.40
C GLU A 288 8.25 25.13 -3.11
N GLY A 289 9.38 24.89 -2.47
CA GLY A 289 9.76 25.64 -1.30
C GLY A 289 11.25 25.55 -1.00
N SER A 290 11.76 26.54 -0.29
CA SER A 290 13.15 26.59 0.16
C SER A 290 13.32 25.74 1.42
N LEU A 291 14.23 24.77 1.39
CA LEU A 291 14.54 23.99 2.57
C LEU A 291 15.24 24.88 3.61
N VAL A 292 14.75 24.84 4.84
CA VAL A 292 15.32 25.56 5.99
C VAL A 292 15.72 24.58 7.08
N GLN A 293 16.63 24.99 7.98
CA GLN A 293 17.19 24.10 9.00
C GLN A 293 16.53 24.28 10.38
N SER A 294 15.78 25.35 10.58
CA SER A 294 15.13 25.65 11.86
C SER A 294 13.71 26.19 11.71
N PHE A 295 12.92 26.04 12.77
CA PHE A 295 11.57 26.62 12.82
C PHE A 295 11.58 28.16 12.78
N ALA A 296 12.64 28.78 13.30
CA ALA A 296 12.81 30.23 13.25
C ALA A 296 13.00 30.73 11.81
N GLU A 297 13.75 30.00 10.98
CA GLU A 297 13.88 30.28 9.55
C GLU A 297 12.58 30.01 8.79
N LEU A 298 11.88 28.91 9.12
CA LEU A 298 10.60 28.56 8.52
C LEU A 298 9.58 29.71 8.62
N ARG A 299 9.60 30.46 9.72
CA ARG A 299 8.73 31.62 9.93
C ARG A 299 9.14 32.89 9.20
N LYS A 300 10.41 33.02 8.82
CA LYS A 300 10.97 34.25 8.22
C LYS A 300 11.10 34.16 6.71
N THR A 301 11.19 32.94 6.18
CA THR A 301 11.40 32.69 4.76
C THR A 301 10.07 32.39 4.08
N ASP A 302 9.73 33.17 3.05
CA ASP A 302 8.55 32.90 2.23
C ASP A 302 8.69 31.54 1.53
N ARG A 303 7.59 30.78 1.47
CA ARG A 303 7.53 29.44 0.85
C ARG A 303 8.67 28.52 1.33
N ALA A 304 8.91 28.46 2.64
CA ALA A 304 9.90 27.56 3.23
C ALA A 304 9.32 26.19 3.62
N ALA A 305 10.17 25.18 3.67
CA ALA A 305 9.86 23.84 4.17
C ALA A 305 10.95 23.36 5.13
N LEU A 306 10.56 22.90 6.32
CA LEU A 306 11.44 22.26 7.29
C LEU A 306 11.20 20.76 7.23
N LEU A 307 12.22 20.00 6.83
CA LEU A 307 12.15 18.54 6.75
C LEU A 307 12.88 17.92 7.94
N ARG A 308 12.21 17.01 8.64
CA ARG A 308 12.77 16.24 9.76
C ARG A 308 12.43 14.77 9.58
N CYS A 309 13.43 13.90 9.73
CA CYS A 309 13.26 12.45 9.80
C CYS A 309 13.44 12.03 11.26
N ASP A 310 12.39 12.18 12.05
CA ASP A 310 12.42 12.01 13.51
C ASP A 310 11.08 11.46 14.03
N THR A 311 11.03 11.04 15.29
CA THR A 311 9.78 10.64 15.93
C THR A 311 8.88 11.85 16.17
N ALA A 312 7.57 11.67 16.01
CA ALA A 312 6.58 12.68 16.40
C ALA A 312 6.23 12.60 17.91
N GLU A 313 6.82 11.66 18.66
CA GLU A 313 6.69 11.61 20.12
C GLU A 313 7.35 12.82 20.81
N ASP A 314 8.26 13.52 20.10
CA ASP A 314 8.93 14.72 20.58
C ASP A 314 9.07 15.74 19.42
N LEU A 315 8.35 16.85 19.52
CA LEU A 315 8.39 17.98 18.58
C LEU A 315 9.06 19.21 19.22
N PHE A 316 10.06 19.05 20.09
CA PHE A 316 10.72 20.17 20.81
C PHE A 316 11.23 21.29 19.89
N PHE A 317 11.59 20.96 18.65
CA PHE A 317 12.05 21.93 17.66
C PHE A 317 10.94 22.88 17.17
N ILE A 318 9.68 22.59 17.51
CA ILE A 318 8.50 23.39 17.23
C ILE A 318 8.03 24.07 18.53
N PRO A 319 7.97 25.41 18.58
CA PRO A 319 7.45 26.13 19.74
C PRO A 319 5.97 25.83 20.01
N ASP A 320 5.55 26.02 21.25
CA ASP A 320 4.14 25.94 21.67
C ASP A 320 3.26 26.89 20.85
N LYS A 321 2.03 26.46 20.57
CA LYS A 321 0.98 27.27 19.92
C LYS A 321 1.45 27.99 18.64
N SER A 322 2.30 27.34 17.86
CA SER A 322 2.95 27.94 16.69
C SER A 322 2.42 27.44 15.35
N VAL A 323 1.71 26.31 15.35
CA VAL A 323 1.21 25.59 14.17
C VAL A 323 -0.30 25.81 13.98
N ASP A 324 -0.72 26.09 12.75
CA ASP A 324 -2.14 26.29 12.39
C ASP A 324 -2.91 24.98 12.20
N ALA A 325 -2.26 23.98 11.60
CA ALA A 325 -2.84 22.66 11.40
C ALA A 325 -1.77 21.56 11.44
N VAL A 326 -2.13 20.42 12.02
CA VAL A 326 -1.41 19.16 11.92
C VAL A 326 -2.26 18.24 11.05
N ILE A 327 -1.72 17.83 9.91
CA ILE A 327 -2.38 16.90 8.97
C ILE A 327 -1.50 15.67 8.88
N THR A 328 -2.00 14.53 9.34
CA THR A 328 -1.20 13.32 9.52
C THR A 328 -2.01 12.05 9.23
N ASP A 329 -1.31 10.93 9.04
CA ASP A 329 -1.87 9.58 8.85
C ASP A 329 -1.13 8.65 9.83
N PRO A 330 -1.58 8.56 11.09
CA PRO A 330 -0.88 7.80 12.11
C PRO A 330 -0.97 6.29 11.81
N PRO A 331 -0.03 5.47 12.33
CA PRO A 331 -0.12 4.03 12.18
C PRO A 331 -1.44 3.52 12.76
N TYR A 332 -2.06 2.57 12.07
CA TYR A 332 -3.25 1.88 12.55
C TYR A 332 -2.86 0.77 13.52
N PHE A 333 -3.84 0.23 14.26
CA PHE A 333 -3.68 -0.97 15.07
C PHE A 333 -3.40 -2.25 14.25
N ASP A 334 -3.14 -2.11 12.95
CA ASP A 334 -2.78 -3.21 12.07
C ASP A 334 -1.30 -3.60 12.25
N ASN A 335 -1.01 -4.89 12.10
CA ASN A 335 0.32 -5.46 12.35
C ASN A 335 1.31 -5.30 11.17
N ILE A 336 1.16 -4.29 10.30
CA ILE A 336 2.09 -4.09 9.18
C ILE A 336 3.39 -3.47 9.70
N GLN A 337 4.49 -4.22 9.60
CA GLN A 337 5.82 -3.75 9.99
C GLN A 337 6.49 -2.98 8.84
N TYR A 338 6.12 -1.71 8.64
CA TYR A 338 6.62 -0.91 7.53
C TYR A 338 8.14 -0.80 7.49
N SER A 339 8.82 -0.65 8.64
CA SER A 339 10.28 -0.63 8.68
C SER A 339 10.91 -1.93 8.14
N GLU A 340 10.34 -3.10 8.45
CA GLU A 340 10.84 -4.38 7.91
C GLU A 340 10.68 -4.49 6.39
N LEU A 341 9.60 -3.92 5.83
CA LEU A 341 9.39 -3.86 4.38
C LEU A 341 10.31 -2.82 3.73
N ALA A 342 10.50 -1.66 4.38
CA ALA A 342 11.33 -0.57 3.90
C ALA A 342 12.81 -0.95 3.77
N ASP A 343 13.32 -1.86 4.61
CA ASP A 343 14.71 -2.33 4.56
C ASP A 343 15.14 -2.83 3.17
N PHE A 344 14.20 -3.42 2.42
CA PHE A 344 14.44 -3.85 1.04
C PHE A 344 14.92 -2.68 0.16
N PHE A 345 14.27 -1.52 0.25
CA PHE A 345 14.64 -0.32 -0.51
C PHE A 345 15.77 0.45 0.15
N TYR A 346 15.71 0.57 1.47
CA TYR A 346 16.65 1.35 2.27
C TYR A 346 18.09 0.89 2.06
N THR A 347 18.34 -0.41 2.07
CA THR A 347 19.72 -0.93 1.96
C THR A 347 20.36 -0.65 0.60
N TRP A 348 19.57 -0.52 -0.47
CA TRP A 348 20.04 -0.05 -1.77
C TRP A 348 20.29 1.45 -1.80
N LEU A 349 19.33 2.26 -1.33
CA LEU A 349 19.47 3.72 -1.25
C LEU A 349 20.67 4.14 -0.39
N ARG A 350 20.92 3.39 0.68
CA ARG A 350 22.04 3.59 1.60
C ARG A 350 23.39 3.60 0.88
N LEU A 351 23.58 2.80 -0.18
CA LEU A 351 24.82 2.74 -0.94
C LEU A 351 25.23 4.10 -1.52
N GLY A 352 24.25 4.94 -1.87
CA GLY A 352 24.47 6.28 -2.42
C GLY A 352 24.26 7.45 -1.44
N LEU A 353 23.60 7.21 -0.30
CA LEU A 353 23.11 8.27 0.58
C LEU A 353 23.73 8.29 1.99
N LYS A 354 24.37 7.21 2.44
CA LYS A 354 24.93 7.10 3.81
C LYS A 354 25.94 8.19 4.16
N ASP A 355 26.71 8.67 3.17
CA ASP A 355 27.76 9.67 3.39
C ASP A 355 27.22 11.10 3.31
N LEU A 356 25.96 11.28 2.86
CA LEU A 356 25.30 12.58 2.73
C LEU A 356 24.30 12.84 3.86
N TYR A 357 23.70 11.78 4.38
CA TYR A 357 22.55 11.89 5.26
C TYR A 357 22.66 10.97 6.49
N PRO A 358 22.63 11.52 7.71
CA PRO A 358 22.79 10.74 8.95
C PRO A 358 21.77 9.60 9.12
N TRP A 359 20.54 9.76 8.59
CA TRP A 359 19.49 8.74 8.67
C TRP A 359 19.72 7.54 7.75
N PHE A 360 20.71 7.60 6.85
CA PHE A 360 21.21 6.45 6.07
C PHE A 360 22.49 5.83 6.68
N THR A 361 23.03 6.37 7.77
CA THR A 361 24.17 5.79 8.48
C THR A 361 23.88 4.39 9.02
N PRO A 362 22.73 4.13 9.69
CA PRO A 362 22.40 2.79 10.18
C PRO A 362 22.33 1.76 9.06
N GLU A 363 22.68 0.51 9.34
CA GLU A 363 22.62 -0.58 8.36
C GLU A 363 21.20 -0.90 7.87
N LEU A 364 20.21 -0.67 8.73
CA LEU A 364 18.80 -0.95 8.51
C LEU A 364 17.97 0.25 8.92
N SER A 365 16.72 0.30 8.47
CA SER A 365 15.78 1.36 8.80
C SER A 365 15.30 1.30 10.27
N ASN A 366 15.51 0.17 10.96
CA ASN A 366 15.00 -0.15 12.31
C ASN A 366 14.88 1.08 13.23
N ARG A 367 13.65 1.29 13.72
CA ARG A 367 13.27 2.37 14.61
C ARG A 367 12.70 1.76 15.90
N PRO A 368 13.48 1.74 17.00
CA PRO A 368 13.00 1.27 18.30
C PRO A 368 11.71 1.97 18.75
N HIS A 369 11.56 3.25 18.39
CA HIS A 369 10.42 4.11 18.70
C HIS A 369 9.29 4.08 17.65
N GLU A 370 9.36 3.21 16.64
CA GLU A 370 8.25 3.05 15.70
C GLU A 370 7.02 2.51 16.43
N ILE A 371 5.92 3.28 16.36
CA ILE A 371 4.64 3.01 17.02
C ILE A 371 3.87 1.97 16.18
N VAL A 372 4.29 0.71 16.30
CA VAL A 372 3.64 -0.47 15.69
C VAL A 372 3.49 -1.56 16.74
N GLN A 373 2.48 -2.43 16.59
CA GLN A 373 2.37 -3.62 17.41
C GLN A 373 3.32 -4.70 16.88
N ASN A 374 4.22 -5.19 17.73
CA ASN A 374 5.15 -6.28 17.44
C ASN A 374 5.49 -7.03 18.73
N GLU A 375 4.79 -8.14 18.97
CA GLU A 375 4.95 -8.96 20.17
C GLU A 375 6.37 -9.55 20.30
N LYS A 376 7.03 -9.89 19.18
CA LYS A 376 8.40 -10.43 19.19
C LYS A 376 9.43 -9.43 19.69
N MET A 377 9.12 -8.14 19.56
CA MET A 377 9.97 -7.04 20.06
C MET A 377 9.44 -6.45 21.38
N GLY A 378 8.41 -7.04 21.99
CA GLY A 378 7.77 -6.49 23.19
C GLY A 378 7.01 -5.18 22.95
N LYS A 379 6.73 -4.81 21.69
CA LYS A 379 5.89 -3.65 21.36
C LYS A 379 4.41 -4.04 21.47
N THR A 380 3.88 -3.98 22.69
CA THR A 380 2.51 -4.36 23.02
C THR A 380 1.49 -3.28 22.59
N ILE A 381 0.21 -3.55 22.82
CA ILE A 381 -0.85 -2.56 22.62
C ILE A 381 -0.69 -1.35 23.56
N GLU A 382 -0.13 -1.56 24.75
CA GLU A 382 0.22 -0.48 25.69
C GLU A 382 1.35 0.39 25.13
N PHE A 383 2.39 -0.21 24.56
CA PHE A 383 3.46 0.54 23.88
C PHE A 383 2.89 1.41 22.76
N PHE A 384 1.99 0.85 21.94
CA PHE A 384 1.32 1.57 20.86
C PHE A 384 0.50 2.75 21.40
N ASN A 385 -0.35 2.51 22.41
CA ASN A 385 -1.22 3.53 22.99
C ASN A 385 -0.42 4.67 23.65
N GLU A 386 0.63 4.34 24.41
CA GLU A 386 1.50 5.33 25.05
C GLU A 386 2.29 6.16 24.02
N GLY A 387 2.80 5.53 22.96
CA GLY A 387 3.45 6.22 21.85
C GLY A 387 2.50 7.20 21.17
N LEU A 388 1.30 6.76 20.80
CA LEU A 388 0.30 7.61 20.15
C LEU A 388 -0.17 8.74 21.08
N LYS A 389 -0.30 8.48 22.39
CA LYS A 389 -0.63 9.49 23.39
C LYS A 389 0.42 10.60 23.44
N LYS A 390 1.71 10.26 23.45
CA LYS A 390 2.80 11.26 23.40
C LYS A 390 2.73 12.11 22.13
N VAL A 391 2.54 11.47 20.97
CA VAL A 391 2.38 12.19 19.69
C VAL A 391 1.21 13.16 19.74
N LEU A 392 0.05 12.74 20.25
CA LEU A 392 -1.12 13.61 20.34
C LEU A 392 -0.94 14.74 21.36
N ASN A 393 -0.22 14.51 22.47
CA ASN A 393 0.15 15.55 23.40
C ASN A 393 1.06 16.61 22.75
N GLU A 394 2.05 16.19 21.97
CA GLU A 394 2.92 17.11 21.23
C GLU A 394 2.16 17.88 20.16
N CYS A 395 1.27 17.21 19.41
CA CYS A 395 0.34 17.88 18.50
C CYS A 395 -0.51 18.94 19.23
N HIS A 396 -1.03 18.61 20.42
CA HIS A 396 -1.78 19.57 21.24
C HIS A 396 -0.90 20.76 21.66
N ARG A 397 0.33 20.52 22.13
CA ARG A 397 1.25 21.59 22.55
C ARG A 397 1.57 22.56 21.42
N VAL A 398 1.93 22.05 20.24
CA VAL A 398 2.38 22.88 19.11
C VAL A 398 1.25 23.59 18.38
N LEU A 399 0.02 23.06 18.41
CA LEU A 399 -1.13 23.68 17.77
C LEU A 399 -1.55 24.99 18.45
N LYS A 400 -1.92 26.00 17.67
CA LYS A 400 -2.66 27.18 18.16
C LYS A 400 -3.99 26.76 18.79
N ASP A 401 -4.58 27.63 19.58
CA ASP A 401 -5.84 27.32 20.30
C ASP A 401 -6.99 26.99 19.32
N GLU A 402 -7.06 27.66 18.18
CA GLU A 402 -8.02 27.41 17.08
C GLU A 402 -7.54 26.40 16.03
N GLY A 403 -6.36 25.80 16.25
CA GLY A 403 -5.71 24.91 15.30
C GLY A 403 -6.45 23.60 15.09
N LEU A 404 -6.15 22.94 13.97
CA LEU A 404 -6.77 21.68 13.57
C LEU A 404 -5.79 20.51 13.64
N LEU A 405 -6.18 19.42 14.29
CA LEU A 405 -5.56 18.12 14.08
C LEU A 405 -6.46 17.32 13.13
N ILE A 406 -5.92 16.83 12.02
CA ILE A 406 -6.68 16.10 11.00
C ILE A 406 -5.95 14.81 10.67
N PHE A 407 -6.63 13.68 10.79
CA PHE A 407 -6.09 12.40 10.36
C PHE A 407 -7.14 11.41 9.90
N THR A 408 -6.72 10.48 9.04
CA THR A 408 -7.50 9.33 8.57
C THR A 408 -7.58 8.25 9.64
N PHE A 409 -8.75 7.63 9.81
CA PHE A 409 -8.95 6.50 10.69
C PHE A 409 -10.05 5.56 10.20
N HIS A 410 -9.81 4.27 10.27
CA HIS A 410 -10.85 3.26 10.15
C HIS A 410 -10.48 2.00 10.94
N HIS A 411 -11.49 1.27 11.42
CA HIS A 411 -11.28 -0.05 12.02
C HIS A 411 -12.60 -0.84 12.08
N ASN A 412 -12.55 -2.17 11.99
CA ASN A 412 -13.75 -3.02 12.05
C ASN A 412 -14.09 -3.53 13.47
N LYS A 413 -13.28 -3.16 14.47
CA LYS A 413 -13.50 -3.52 15.87
C LYS A 413 -13.78 -2.29 16.73
N LEU A 414 -14.75 -2.45 17.63
CA LEU A 414 -15.21 -1.42 18.56
C LEU A 414 -14.09 -0.87 19.45
N TRP A 415 -13.24 -1.76 19.98
CA TRP A 415 -12.18 -1.39 20.93
C TRP A 415 -11.19 -0.37 20.35
N ALA A 416 -10.97 -0.36 19.03
CA ALA A 416 -10.07 0.60 18.39
C ALA A 416 -10.68 2.01 18.34
N TRP A 417 -11.99 2.12 18.11
CA TRP A 417 -12.74 3.38 18.17
C TRP A 417 -12.79 3.92 19.60
N GLU A 418 -12.96 3.04 20.58
CA GLU A 418 -12.86 3.39 22.00
C GLU A 418 -11.45 3.90 22.35
N GLY A 419 -10.41 3.18 21.92
CA GLY A 419 -9.01 3.54 22.14
C GLY A 419 -8.67 4.92 21.59
N ILE A 420 -8.93 5.16 20.30
CA ILE A 420 -8.61 6.47 19.69
C ILE A 420 -9.41 7.61 20.33
N GLY A 421 -10.69 7.38 20.66
CA GLY A 421 -11.52 8.37 21.33
C GLY A 421 -11.00 8.74 22.72
N LYS A 422 -10.56 7.75 23.52
CA LYS A 422 -9.94 7.98 24.83
C LYS A 422 -8.63 8.75 24.71
N ILE A 423 -7.73 8.33 23.82
CA ILE A 423 -6.42 8.99 23.66
C ILE A 423 -6.61 10.45 23.23
N LEU A 424 -7.55 10.73 22.33
CA LEU A 424 -7.89 12.10 21.92
C LEU A 424 -8.41 12.95 23.10
N LEU A 425 -9.33 12.41 23.89
CA LEU A 425 -9.88 13.12 25.06
C LEU A 425 -8.80 13.42 26.11
N ASP A 426 -7.92 12.44 26.37
CA ASP A 426 -6.77 12.53 27.28
C ASP A 426 -5.77 13.60 26.81
N ALA A 427 -5.51 13.66 25.50
CA ALA A 427 -4.63 14.66 24.88
C ALA A 427 -5.28 16.06 24.76
N GLY A 428 -6.51 16.24 25.24
CA GLY A 428 -7.19 17.54 25.26
C GLY A 428 -7.93 17.90 23.96
N PHE A 429 -8.24 16.92 23.10
CA PHE A 429 -9.00 17.14 21.87
C PHE A 429 -10.45 16.67 21.96
N TYR A 430 -11.31 17.26 21.14
CA TYR A 430 -12.60 16.71 20.76
C TYR A 430 -12.70 16.63 19.24
N ILE A 431 -13.57 15.77 18.72
CA ILE A 431 -13.76 15.58 17.28
C ILE A 431 -14.89 16.49 16.82
N SER A 432 -14.55 17.48 16.00
CA SER A 432 -15.49 18.48 15.49
C SER A 432 -16.27 18.03 14.26
N ALA A 433 -15.70 17.13 13.46
CA ALA A 433 -16.34 16.54 12.28
C ALA A 433 -15.70 15.21 11.90
N THR A 434 -16.51 14.33 11.31
CA THR A 434 -16.08 13.04 10.74
C THR A 434 -16.54 12.86 9.28
N PRO A 435 -15.97 13.59 8.30
CA PRO A 435 -16.27 13.32 6.91
C PRO A 435 -15.74 11.94 6.50
N ILE A 436 -16.54 11.25 5.69
CA ILE A 436 -16.23 9.92 5.18
C ILE A 436 -15.68 10.06 3.77
N VAL A 437 -14.55 9.42 3.51
CA VAL A 437 -13.90 9.44 2.19
C VAL A 437 -13.57 8.02 1.76
N ARG A 438 -13.69 7.73 0.47
CA ARG A 438 -13.26 6.43 -0.05
C ARG A 438 -11.73 6.36 -0.11
N SER A 439 -11.16 5.37 0.56
CA SER A 439 -9.71 5.16 0.64
C SER A 439 -9.20 4.07 -0.30
N GLU A 440 -10.00 3.03 -0.59
CA GLU A 440 -9.59 1.96 -1.50
C GLU A 440 -9.85 2.25 -2.99
N GLY A 441 -8.82 1.98 -3.81
CA GLY A 441 -8.90 2.00 -5.27
C GLY A 441 -9.93 1.01 -5.83
N LYS A 442 -10.33 1.18 -7.10
CA LYS A 442 -11.29 0.26 -7.77
C LYS A 442 -10.67 -1.10 -8.16
N SER A 443 -9.38 -1.29 -7.95
CA SER A 443 -8.66 -2.53 -8.26
C SER A 443 -8.97 -3.58 -7.19
N GLY A 444 -9.59 -4.68 -7.59
CA GLY A 444 -10.17 -5.71 -6.71
C GLY A 444 -9.24 -6.48 -5.77
N PHE A 445 -7.99 -6.06 -5.57
CA PHE A 445 -7.03 -6.74 -4.70
C PHE A 445 -7.36 -6.64 -3.19
N HIS A 446 -8.17 -5.66 -2.78
CA HIS A 446 -8.69 -5.53 -1.41
C HIS A 446 -10.23 -5.55 -1.34
N SER A 447 -10.91 -6.07 -2.38
CA SER A 447 -12.38 -6.09 -2.44
C SER A 447 -13.02 -7.34 -1.82
N SER A 448 -12.31 -8.05 -0.94
CA SER A 448 -12.85 -9.19 -0.19
C SER A 448 -14.05 -8.77 0.68
N LYS A 449 -14.96 -9.73 0.89
CA LYS A 449 -16.13 -9.56 1.77
C LYS A 449 -15.63 -9.37 3.21
N GLY A 450 -15.57 -8.12 3.69
CA GLY A 450 -15.10 -7.77 5.04
C GLY A 450 -14.08 -6.62 5.08
N ASN A 451 -13.53 -6.18 3.95
CA ASN A 451 -12.61 -5.05 3.91
C ASN A 451 -13.36 -3.71 4.00
N ILE A 452 -12.77 -2.77 4.73
CA ILE A 452 -13.28 -1.40 4.86
C ILE A 452 -12.91 -0.62 3.60
N ARG A 453 -13.91 0.01 2.97
CA ARG A 453 -13.69 0.76 1.72
C ARG A 453 -13.54 2.27 1.93
N TYR A 454 -13.86 2.73 3.14
CA TYR A 454 -13.95 4.15 3.47
C TYR A 454 -13.17 4.45 4.74
N ASP A 455 -12.45 5.55 4.69
CA ASP A 455 -11.82 6.15 5.86
C ASP A 455 -12.73 7.21 6.45
N CYS A 456 -12.71 7.28 7.77
CA CYS A 456 -13.24 8.38 8.53
C CYS A 456 -12.13 9.41 8.72
N ILE A 457 -12.31 10.64 8.25
CA ILE A 457 -11.39 11.73 8.56
C ILE A 457 -11.77 12.31 9.92
N LEU A 458 -10.93 12.17 10.93
CA LEU A 458 -11.15 12.78 12.24
C LEU A 458 -10.63 14.21 12.22
N VAL A 459 -11.55 15.19 12.25
CA VAL A 459 -11.21 16.61 12.34
C VAL A 459 -11.32 17.06 13.80
N CYS A 460 -10.18 17.15 14.48
CA CYS A 460 -10.06 17.39 15.90
C CYS A 460 -9.74 18.87 16.22
N ARG A 461 -10.26 19.34 17.35
CA ARG A 461 -10.04 20.68 17.92
C ARG A 461 -9.73 20.57 19.41
N LYS A 462 -9.01 21.56 19.95
CA LYS A 462 -8.71 21.62 21.38
C LYS A 462 -10.00 21.82 22.19
N ARG A 463 -10.05 21.18 23.35
CA ARG A 463 -11.15 21.31 24.32
C ARG A 463 -11.06 22.66 25.07
N PRO A 464 -12.19 23.14 25.64
CA PRO A 464 -13.53 22.56 25.59
C PRO A 464 -14.25 22.80 24.26
N SER A 465 -15.25 21.96 23.97
CA SER A 465 -16.16 22.23 22.84
C SER A 465 -17.22 23.26 23.26
N THR A 466 -17.84 23.95 22.28
CA THR A 466 -19.00 24.83 22.53
C THR A 466 -20.34 24.08 22.49
N TRP A 467 -20.31 22.75 22.54
CA TRP A 467 -21.51 21.93 22.45
C TRP A 467 -22.28 21.93 23.77
N VAL A 468 -23.59 22.17 23.71
CA VAL A 468 -24.42 22.41 24.91
C VAL A 468 -25.25 21.18 25.29
N ASN A 469 -25.59 20.31 24.34
CA ASN A 469 -26.45 19.16 24.63
C ASN A 469 -25.65 18.03 25.29
N ASP A 470 -25.99 17.73 26.54
CA ASP A 470 -25.36 16.72 27.38
C ASP A 470 -26.28 15.51 27.67
N ASN A 471 -27.43 15.40 27.01
CA ASN A 471 -28.36 14.28 27.17
C ASN A 471 -28.13 13.21 26.09
N TRP A 472 -27.63 12.05 26.51
CA TRP A 472 -27.32 10.91 25.65
C TRP A 472 -28.50 10.45 24.78
N VAL A 473 -29.72 10.43 25.32
CA VAL A 473 -30.91 9.97 24.58
C VAL A 473 -31.13 10.84 23.33
N SER A 474 -31.03 12.15 23.49
CA SER A 474 -31.19 13.08 22.37
C SER A 474 -30.00 13.05 21.41
N LEU A 475 -28.78 12.82 21.90
CA LEU A 475 -27.58 12.69 21.07
C LEU A 475 -27.60 11.43 20.23
N LYS A 476 -28.09 10.32 20.78
CA LYS A 476 -28.30 9.07 20.04
C LYS A 476 -29.18 9.28 18.80
N GLU A 477 -30.29 9.99 18.94
CA GLU A 477 -31.16 10.31 17.79
C GLU A 477 -30.43 11.14 16.72
N LEU A 478 -29.63 12.12 17.14
CA LEU A 478 -28.81 12.92 16.23
C LEU A 478 -27.75 12.06 15.52
N ILE A 479 -27.05 11.21 16.26
CA ILE A 479 -26.04 10.29 15.70
C ILE A 479 -26.66 9.36 14.65
N LEU A 480 -27.82 8.77 14.95
CA LEU A 480 -28.52 7.88 14.01
C LEU A 480 -28.96 8.65 12.76
N LYS A 481 -29.54 9.84 12.92
CA LYS A 481 -29.97 10.69 11.80
C LYS A 481 -28.79 11.07 10.90
N ASP A 482 -27.68 11.50 11.49
CA ASP A 482 -26.47 11.85 10.73
C ASP A 482 -25.85 10.64 10.04
N THR A 483 -25.84 9.48 10.71
CA THR A 483 -25.32 8.24 10.11
C THR A 483 -26.14 7.82 8.89
N VAL A 484 -27.48 7.88 8.99
CA VAL A 484 -28.37 7.60 7.85
C VAL A 484 -28.12 8.60 6.72
N SER A 485 -27.99 9.89 7.04
CA SER A 485 -27.69 10.94 6.06
C SER A 485 -26.37 10.69 5.32
N TRP A 486 -25.29 10.44 6.05
CA TRP A 486 -23.98 10.11 5.46
C TRP A 486 -23.99 8.83 4.64
N THR A 487 -24.71 7.80 5.10
CA THR A 487 -24.90 6.56 4.35
C THR A 487 -25.62 6.83 3.04
N LYS A 488 -26.70 7.62 3.07
CA LYS A 488 -27.47 8.00 1.88
C LYS A 488 -26.64 8.81 0.90
N HIS A 489 -25.95 9.85 1.36
CA HIS A 489 -25.07 10.66 0.50
C HIS A 489 -23.98 9.81 -0.17
N THR A 490 -23.43 8.84 0.57
CA THR A 490 -22.42 7.92 0.07
C THR A 490 -23.02 7.00 -1.02
N LEU A 491 -24.26 6.52 -0.86
CA LEU A 491 -24.98 5.77 -1.89
C LEU A 491 -25.31 6.63 -3.12
N GLU A 492 -25.88 7.82 -2.91
CA GLU A 492 -26.27 8.79 -3.95
C GLU A 492 -25.06 9.22 -4.78
N SER A 493 -23.87 9.29 -4.18
CA SER A 493 -22.62 9.60 -4.88
C SER A 493 -22.18 8.51 -5.88
N GLY A 494 -22.92 7.40 -6.00
CA GLY A 494 -22.56 6.29 -6.85
C GLY A 494 -21.47 5.42 -6.23
N MET A 495 -21.53 5.17 -4.92
CA MET A 495 -20.64 4.21 -4.25
C MET A 495 -21.39 3.08 -3.53
N LEU A 496 -20.80 1.88 -3.54
CA LEU A 496 -21.35 0.71 -2.86
C LEU A 496 -20.95 0.75 -1.38
N ILE A 497 -21.91 0.54 -0.50
CA ILE A 497 -21.70 0.49 0.94
C ILE A 497 -21.99 -0.93 1.42
N THR A 498 -21.12 -1.45 2.29
CA THR A 498 -21.28 -2.71 3.01
C THR A 498 -21.64 -2.46 4.47
N GLU A 499 -22.04 -3.49 5.20
CA GLU A 499 -22.29 -3.38 6.65
C GLU A 499 -21.07 -2.87 7.43
N VAL A 500 -19.86 -3.26 7.01
CA VAL A 500 -18.60 -2.81 7.61
C VAL A 500 -18.37 -1.31 7.38
N ASP A 501 -18.80 -0.80 6.23
CA ASP A 501 -18.74 0.63 5.92
C ASP A 501 -19.76 1.40 6.77
N ILE A 502 -20.99 0.88 6.92
CA ILE A 502 -22.01 1.47 7.81
C ILE A 502 -21.52 1.52 9.26
N PHE A 503 -20.91 0.44 9.73
CA PHE A 503 -20.28 0.38 11.05
C PHE A 503 -19.24 1.50 11.23
N THR A 504 -18.37 1.70 10.24
CA THR A 504 -17.35 2.76 10.26
C THR A 504 -17.98 4.16 10.35
N ILE A 505 -19.02 4.43 9.55
CA ILE A 505 -19.74 5.72 9.60
C ILE A 505 -20.38 5.94 10.97
N LEU A 506 -21.06 4.90 11.48
CA LEU A 506 -21.74 4.94 12.76
C LEU A 506 -20.78 5.21 13.91
N MET A 507 -19.68 4.45 14.00
CA MET A 507 -18.67 4.63 15.05
C MET A 507 -18.01 6.01 14.97
N GLY A 508 -17.67 6.48 13.76
CA GLY A 508 -17.16 7.83 13.54
C GLY A 508 -18.11 8.91 14.07
N LYS A 509 -19.40 8.80 13.76
CA LYS A 509 -20.42 9.74 14.28
C LYS A 509 -20.62 9.62 15.77
N THR A 510 -20.60 8.42 16.33
CA THR A 510 -20.70 8.21 17.77
C THR A 510 -19.58 8.93 18.51
N ILE A 511 -18.31 8.75 18.11
CA ILE A 511 -17.19 9.43 18.76
C ILE A 511 -17.18 10.94 18.50
N GLU A 512 -17.65 11.39 17.32
CA GLU A 512 -17.82 12.82 17.01
C GLU A 512 -18.71 13.51 18.05
N TYR A 513 -19.93 12.99 18.23
CA TYR A 513 -20.92 13.58 19.14
C TYR A 513 -20.55 13.36 20.61
N TYR A 514 -20.02 12.19 20.96
CA TYR A 514 -19.60 11.89 22.32
C TYR A 514 -18.50 12.86 22.79
N THR A 515 -17.43 13.01 22.00
CA THR A 515 -16.29 13.85 22.40
C THR A 515 -16.65 15.34 22.48
N LYS A 516 -17.62 15.81 21.66
CA LYS A 516 -18.19 17.15 21.78
C LYS A 516 -18.89 17.36 23.13
N ALA A 517 -19.69 16.39 23.57
CA ALA A 517 -20.46 16.49 24.82
C ALA A 517 -19.66 16.14 26.08
N PHE A 518 -18.45 15.60 25.94
CA PHE A 518 -17.59 15.23 27.07
C PHE A 518 -17.08 16.47 27.84
N PRO A 519 -17.04 16.45 29.20
CA PRO A 519 -17.37 15.33 30.10
C PRO A 519 -18.81 15.33 30.61
N GLY A 520 -19.66 16.26 30.15
CA GLY A 520 -20.98 16.52 30.73
C GLY A 520 -22.06 15.48 30.41
N LEU A 521 -21.79 14.57 29.48
CA LEU A 521 -22.76 13.64 28.92
C LEU A 521 -23.38 12.68 29.96
N LYS A 522 -24.71 12.64 30.02
CA LYS A 522 -25.50 11.82 30.94
C LYS A 522 -26.60 11.03 30.23
N CYS A 523 -26.88 9.84 30.73
CA CYS A 523 -28.06 9.03 30.41
C CYS A 523 -28.88 8.85 31.68
N HIS A 524 -30.14 9.31 31.70
CA HIS A 524 -31.00 9.26 32.90
C HIS A 524 -30.34 9.82 34.18
N ASN A 525 -29.64 10.96 34.05
CA ASN A 525 -28.85 11.65 35.08
C ASN A 525 -27.54 10.97 35.53
N GLU A 526 -27.23 9.78 35.02
CA GLU A 526 -25.95 9.11 35.28
C GLU A 526 -24.93 9.38 34.16
N PRO A 527 -23.64 9.58 34.48
CA PRO A 527 -22.60 9.69 33.45
C PRO A 527 -22.54 8.44 32.57
N ILE A 528 -22.33 8.62 31.26
CA ILE A 528 -22.12 7.51 30.33
C ILE A 528 -20.68 7.52 29.80
N THR A 529 -20.03 6.37 29.86
CA THR A 529 -18.67 6.18 29.35
C THR A 529 -18.66 6.04 27.82
N LEU A 530 -17.51 6.32 27.20
CA LEU A 530 -17.35 6.13 25.75
C LEU A 530 -17.58 4.67 25.34
N ALA A 531 -17.15 3.73 26.18
CA ALA A 531 -17.35 2.30 25.94
C ALA A 531 -18.84 1.95 25.88
N GLU A 532 -19.63 2.38 26.87
CA GLU A 532 -21.08 2.16 26.91
C GLU A 532 -21.78 2.79 25.70
N ALA A 533 -21.44 4.04 25.38
CA ALA A 533 -21.99 4.75 24.23
C ALA A 533 -21.71 4.01 22.90
N LEU A 534 -20.48 3.55 22.69
CA LEU A 534 -20.09 2.79 21.49
C LEU A 534 -20.78 1.43 21.43
N HIS A 535 -20.84 0.71 22.55
CA HIS A 535 -21.53 -0.58 22.65
C HIS A 535 -23.01 -0.45 22.32
N GLU A 536 -23.70 0.53 22.88
CA GLU A 536 -25.12 0.76 22.59
C GLU A 536 -25.35 1.13 21.12
N MET A 537 -24.52 2.01 20.56
CA MET A 537 -24.68 2.44 19.16
C MET A 537 -24.40 1.30 18.18
N LYS A 538 -23.49 0.38 18.48
CA LYS A 538 -23.17 -0.77 17.62
C LYS A 538 -24.41 -1.60 17.26
N ASP A 539 -25.34 -1.77 18.19
CA ASP A 539 -26.55 -2.58 17.99
C ASP A 539 -27.50 -1.98 16.93
N PHE A 540 -27.35 -0.69 16.61
CA PHE A 540 -28.11 -0.03 15.55
C PHE A 540 -27.54 -0.21 14.14
N SER A 541 -26.40 -0.89 13.98
CA SER A 541 -25.79 -1.11 12.65
C SER A 541 -26.72 -1.88 11.71
N ALA A 542 -27.42 -2.90 12.22
CA ALA A 542 -28.39 -3.69 11.44
C ALA A 542 -29.61 -2.84 11.04
N TYR A 543 -30.15 -2.06 12.00
CA TYR A 543 -31.27 -1.15 11.77
C TYR A 543 -30.98 -0.10 10.68
N ILE A 544 -29.77 0.46 10.68
CA ILE A 544 -29.34 1.43 9.65
C ILE A 544 -29.23 0.76 8.29
N SER A 545 -28.71 -0.47 8.25
CA SER A 545 -28.59 -1.25 7.01
C SER A 545 -29.97 -1.48 6.38
N GLU A 546 -30.97 -1.88 7.18
CA GLU A 546 -32.36 -2.06 6.72
C GLU A 546 -33.01 -0.78 6.20
N ARG A 547 -32.78 0.37 6.85
CA ARG A 547 -33.32 1.66 6.38
C ARG A 547 -32.63 2.20 5.14
N ALA A 548 -31.38 1.83 4.90
CA ALA A 548 -30.64 2.16 3.69
C ALA A 548 -30.88 1.15 2.53
N HIS A 549 -31.42 -0.04 2.81
CA HIS A 549 -31.61 -1.14 1.85
C HIS A 549 -32.63 -0.92 0.71
N PRO A 550 -33.76 -0.18 0.86
CA PRO A 550 -34.77 -0.04 -0.20
C PRO A 550 -34.20 0.51 -1.52
N GLU A 551 -33.16 1.34 -1.43
CA GLU A 551 -32.50 1.97 -2.58
C GLU A 551 -31.36 1.10 -3.16
N GLN A 552 -30.72 0.24 -2.35
CA GLN A 552 -29.60 -0.62 -2.80
C GLN A 552 -30.01 -1.63 -3.88
N LEU A 553 -31.22 -2.20 -3.80
CA LEU A 553 -31.75 -3.17 -4.78
C LEU A 553 -32.02 -2.52 -6.15
N MET A 554 -32.48 -1.26 -6.16
CA MET A 554 -32.74 -0.49 -7.36
C MET A 554 -31.43 -0.02 -8.03
N LEU A 555 -30.45 0.42 -7.23
CA LEU A 555 -29.15 0.91 -7.71
C LEU A 555 -28.30 -0.19 -8.36
N ARG A 556 -28.40 -1.46 -7.90
CA ARG A 556 -27.70 -2.61 -8.52
C ARG A 556 -27.99 -2.78 -10.01
N LYS A 557 -29.20 -2.43 -10.47
CA LYS A 557 -29.59 -2.55 -11.90
C LYS A 557 -29.02 -1.47 -12.81
N TYR A 558 -28.58 -0.34 -12.25
CA TYR A 558 -28.08 0.81 -13.02
C TYR A 558 -26.55 0.97 -12.99
N TYR A 559 -25.85 0.08 -12.31
CA TYR A 559 -24.49 0.36 -11.87
C TYR A 559 -23.39 -0.05 -12.86
N ASN A 560 -22.96 0.92 -13.67
CA ASN A 560 -21.64 0.91 -14.28
C ASN A 560 -21.05 2.33 -14.31
N LYS A 561 -19.90 2.52 -13.63
CA LYS A 561 -19.00 3.69 -13.63
C LYS A 561 -19.53 5.03 -13.04
N LYS A 562 -19.17 5.37 -11.79
CA LYS A 562 -18.55 6.66 -11.30
C LYS A 562 -18.89 6.92 -9.81
N ALA A 563 -18.08 7.74 -9.13
CA ALA A 563 -18.18 8.11 -7.70
C ALA A 563 -17.83 9.61 -7.50
N GLU A 564 -18.59 10.41 -6.74
CA GLU A 564 -18.46 11.89 -6.63
C GLU A 564 -18.62 12.50 -5.19
N GLN A 565 -18.21 11.79 -4.13
CA GLN A 565 -18.45 12.20 -2.71
C GLN A 565 -17.84 13.55 -2.29
N ILE A 566 -16.58 13.83 -2.64
CA ILE A 566 -15.86 15.02 -2.14
C ILE A 566 -16.43 16.32 -2.73
N ALA A 567 -16.85 16.31 -4.00
CA ALA A 567 -17.41 17.48 -4.67
C ALA A 567 -18.75 17.90 -4.05
N LEU A 568 -19.59 16.92 -3.69
CA LEU A 568 -20.84 17.15 -2.97
C LEU A 568 -20.57 17.78 -1.59
N PHE A 569 -19.63 17.20 -0.84
CA PHE A 569 -19.27 17.72 0.48
C PHE A 569 -18.71 19.15 0.44
N ILE A 570 -17.80 19.46 -0.49
CA ILE A 570 -17.23 20.82 -0.62
C ILE A 570 -18.32 21.83 -0.97
N LYS A 571 -19.25 21.47 -1.88
CA LYS A 571 -20.34 22.36 -2.29
C LYS A 571 -21.26 22.71 -1.11
N GLU A 572 -21.70 21.70 -0.36
CA GLU A 572 -22.57 21.89 0.80
C GLU A 572 -21.86 22.58 1.98
N SER A 573 -20.58 22.24 2.22
CA SER A 573 -19.78 22.89 3.26
C SER A 573 -19.62 24.38 2.97
N LYS A 574 -19.40 24.74 1.70
CA LYS A 574 -19.36 26.14 1.26
C LYS A 574 -20.70 26.83 1.46
N GLU A 575 -21.82 26.19 1.10
CA GLU A 575 -23.17 26.73 1.34
C GLU A 575 -23.42 26.97 2.84
N ARG A 576 -23.08 26.01 3.71
CA ARG A 576 -23.22 26.16 5.18
C ARG A 576 -22.28 27.23 5.75
N TYR A 577 -21.06 27.34 5.22
CA TYR A 577 -20.08 28.35 5.65
C TYR A 577 -20.54 29.76 5.27
N GLU A 578 -21.02 29.95 4.04
CA GLU A 578 -21.57 31.24 3.59
C GLU A 578 -22.82 31.61 4.38
N VAL A 579 -23.72 30.66 4.66
CA VAL A 579 -24.90 30.89 5.53
C VAL A 579 -24.48 31.31 6.95
N LYS A 580 -23.49 30.64 7.56
CA LYS A 580 -22.98 31.04 8.90
C LYS A 580 -22.28 32.40 8.88
N LYS A 581 -21.62 32.76 7.78
CA LYS A 581 -20.97 34.07 7.59
C LYS A 581 -21.99 35.19 7.39
N LEU A 582 -23.13 34.90 6.75
CA LEU A 582 -24.28 35.79 6.64
C LEU A 582 -24.96 36.02 7.99
N ILE A 583 -25.12 34.98 8.81
CA ILE A 583 -25.69 35.11 10.16
C ILE A 583 -24.77 35.95 11.06
N ARG A 584 -23.45 35.69 11.05
CA ARG A 584 -22.45 36.48 11.82
C ARG A 584 -22.24 37.93 11.37
N ARG A 585 -22.81 38.34 10.24
CA ARG A 585 -22.78 39.74 9.77
C ARG A 585 -24.03 40.52 10.14
N ASN A 586 -25.09 39.83 10.60
CA ASN A 586 -26.36 40.41 11.00
C ASN A 586 -26.55 40.44 12.52
N ASP A 587 -25.58 39.91 13.28
CA ASP A 587 -25.36 40.13 14.71
C ASP A 587 -24.16 41.08 14.87
#